data_AF-A0AAU9TPG9-F1
#
_entry.id   AF-A0AAU9TPG9-F1
#
_cell.length_a   1.000
_cell.length_b   1.000
_cell.length_c   1.000
_cell.angle_alpha   90.00
_cell.angle_beta   90.00
_cell.angle_gamma   90.00
#
_symmetry.space_group_name_H-M   'P 1'
#
loop_
_entity.id
_entity.type
_entity.pdbx_description
1 polymer ?
#
loop_
_entity_poly.entity_id
_entity_poly.type
_entity_poly.pdbx_seq_one_letter_code
_entity_poly.pdbx_strand_id
1 'polypeptide(L)'
;MIAVTPDGITSDAVIEVKCPTSETTKANYINNGVVTEKYIAQVQLQMYVTNMKKGYFCVAHPDFEKTRKVDIILIKSDNEYIARLLLSVSSFWIANIYPLLKRSTSLTKMY
;
A
#
# COMPACT_ATOMS: atom_id res chain seq x y z
N MET A 1 -5.37 -5.97 12.63
CA MET A 1 -4.12 -5.18 12.82
C MET A 1 -3.61 -4.81 11.44
N ILE A 2 -3.14 -3.58 11.24
CA ILE A 2 -2.59 -3.11 9.96
C ILE A 2 -1.20 -2.55 10.22
N ALA A 3 -0.24 -2.94 9.39
CA ALA A 3 1.10 -2.40 9.37
C ALA A 3 1.44 -1.99 7.94
N VAL A 4 2.31 -0.99 7.81
CA VAL A 4 2.77 -0.46 6.53
C VAL A 4 4.26 -0.18 6.60
N THR A 5 4.92 -0.25 5.45
CA THR A 5 6.34 0.04 5.30
C THR A 5 6.50 0.90 4.05
N PRO A 6 6.28 2.22 4.14
CA PRO A 6 6.60 3.12 3.03
C PRO A 6 8.11 3.13 2.78
N ASP A 7 8.53 3.34 1.54
CA ASP A 7 9.95 3.45 1.17
C ASP A 7 10.58 4.74 1.73
N GLY A 8 9.76 5.76 1.99
CA GLY A 8 10.19 6.97 2.68
C GLY A 8 9.05 7.70 3.37
N ILE A 9 9.41 8.51 4.36
CA ILE A 9 8.51 9.42 5.06
C ILE A 9 9.20 10.79 5.12
N THR A 10 8.47 11.84 4.75
CA THR A 10 8.91 13.23 4.87
C THR A 10 8.15 13.92 6.01
N SER A 11 8.32 15.23 6.18
CA SER A 11 7.53 16.01 7.13
C SER A 11 6.03 16.04 6.81
N ASP A 12 5.63 15.79 5.56
CA ASP A 12 4.26 15.99 5.09
C ASP A 12 3.74 14.93 4.09
N ALA A 13 4.52 13.90 3.78
CA ALA A 13 4.18 12.88 2.80
C ALA A 13 4.78 11.50 3.11
N VAL A 14 4.15 10.48 2.54
CA VAL A 14 4.78 9.16 2.32
C VAL A 14 5.37 9.08 0.91
N ILE A 15 6.40 8.27 0.75
CA ILE A 15 7.01 7.96 -0.56
C ILE A 15 6.94 6.46 -0.78
N GLU A 16 6.48 6.07 -1.96
CA GLU A 16 6.43 4.68 -2.43
C GLU A 16 7.09 4.60 -3.81
N VAL A 17 8.07 3.73 -3.97
CA VAL A 17 8.90 3.59 -5.15
C VAL A 17 8.75 2.20 -5.75
N LYS A 18 8.49 2.14 -7.05
CA LYS A 18 8.49 0.91 -7.84
C LYS A 18 9.58 0.96 -8.91
N CYS A 19 10.34 -0.12 -9.02
CA CYS A 19 11.41 -0.29 -10.00
C CYS A 19 11.09 -1.47 -10.94
N PRO A 20 10.18 -1.32 -11.92
CA PRO A 20 9.85 -2.38 -12.87
C PRO A 20 11.06 -2.78 -13.72
N THR A 21 11.18 -4.06 -14.04
CA THR A 21 12.18 -4.59 -14.98
C THR A 21 11.69 -4.63 -16.43
N SER A 22 10.40 -4.36 -16.68
CA SER A 22 9.79 -4.38 -18.01
C SER A 22 8.61 -3.42 -18.12
N GLU A 23 8.27 -3.02 -19.35
CA GLU A 23 7.10 -2.16 -19.62
C GLU A 23 5.79 -2.81 -19.16
N THR A 24 5.65 -4.13 -19.34
CA THR A 24 4.48 -4.88 -18.84
C THR A 24 4.35 -4.76 -17.32
N THR A 25 5.48 -4.83 -16.60
CA THR A 25 5.46 -4.66 -15.13
C THR A 25 5.16 -3.21 -14.75
N LYS A 26 5.69 -2.24 -15.50
CA LYS A 26 5.36 -0.82 -15.33
C LYS A 26 3.86 -0.56 -15.49
N ALA A 27 3.23 -1.16 -16.49
CA ALA A 27 1.79 -1.06 -16.76
C ALA A 27 0.92 -1.59 -15.60
N ASN A 28 1.43 -2.55 -14.81
CA ASN A 28 0.73 -3.03 -13.62
C ASN A 28 0.72 -1.98 -12.49
N TYR A 29 1.70 -1.07 -12.44
CA TYR A 29 1.77 0.00 -11.45
C TYR A 29 0.97 1.23 -11.90
N ILE A 30 1.20 1.66 -13.14
CA ILE A 30 0.56 2.82 -13.76
C ILE A 30 0.03 2.41 -15.13
N ASN A 31 -1.28 2.56 -15.33
CA ASN A 31 -1.92 2.32 -16.60
C ASN A 31 -2.55 3.63 -17.10
N ASN A 32 -2.20 4.06 -18.32
CA ASN A 32 -2.68 5.31 -18.91
C ASN A 32 -2.50 6.55 -18.00
N GLY A 33 -1.37 6.64 -17.29
CA GLY A 33 -1.05 7.74 -16.38
C GLY A 33 -1.77 7.68 -15.03
N VAL A 34 -2.55 6.62 -14.77
CA VAL A 34 -3.30 6.43 -13.52
C VAL A 34 -2.68 5.27 -12.73
N VAL A 35 -2.43 5.48 -11.45
CA VAL A 35 -1.97 4.41 -10.54
C VAL A 35 -3.06 3.36 -10.39
N THR A 36 -2.72 2.08 -10.52
CA THR A 36 -3.72 1.01 -10.42
C THR A 36 -4.24 0.84 -8.99
N GLU A 37 -5.48 0.36 -8.87
CA GLU A 37 -6.24 0.36 -7.59
C GLU A 37 -5.50 -0.31 -6.44
N LYS A 38 -4.78 -1.41 -6.70
CA LYS A 38 -3.96 -2.10 -5.69
C LYS A 38 -2.96 -1.15 -5.01
N TYR A 39 -2.30 -0.31 -5.79
CA TYR A 39 -1.28 0.60 -5.28
C TYR A 39 -1.87 1.89 -4.72
N ILE A 40 -3.06 2.32 -5.20
CA ILE A 40 -3.86 3.33 -4.50
C ILE A 40 -4.18 2.85 -3.09
N ALA A 41 -4.69 1.62 -2.92
CA ALA A 41 -4.96 1.05 -1.60
C ALA A 41 -3.71 1.00 -0.71
N GLN A 42 -2.56 0.61 -1.28
CA GLN A 42 -1.28 0.59 -0.56
C GLN A 42 -0.92 1.98 -0.02
N VAL A 43 -0.92 3.02 -0.86
CA VAL A 43 -0.52 4.38 -0.46
C VAL A 43 -1.55 5.00 0.49
N GLN A 44 -2.84 4.74 0.31
CA GLN A 44 -3.90 5.22 1.20
C GLN A 44 -3.77 4.64 2.62
N LEU A 45 -3.46 3.35 2.75
CA LEU A 45 -3.18 2.75 4.07
C LEU A 45 -1.87 3.26 4.67
N GLN A 46 -0.83 3.49 3.86
CA GLN A 46 0.41 4.12 4.33
C GLN A 46 0.15 5.51 4.93
N MET A 47 -0.61 6.35 4.22
CA MET A 47 -1.04 7.66 4.72
C MET A 47 -1.85 7.56 6.01
N TYR A 48 -2.78 6.60 6.10
CA TYR A 48 -3.58 6.38 7.31
C TYR A 48 -2.72 6.04 8.53
N VAL A 49 -1.83 5.05 8.42
CA VAL A 49 -1.01 4.59 9.55
C VAL A 49 0.03 5.64 9.97
N THR A 50 0.55 6.43 9.03
CA THR A 50 1.57 7.47 9.29
C THR A 50 0.97 8.85 9.58
N ASN A 51 -0.36 9.00 9.54
CA ASN A 51 -1.08 10.27 9.67
C ASN A 51 -0.67 11.33 8.62
N MET A 52 -0.25 10.90 7.43
CA MET A 52 0.08 11.78 6.31
C MET A 52 -1.17 12.10 5.47
N LYS A 53 -1.16 13.23 4.77
CA LYS A 53 -2.29 13.69 3.94
C LYS A 53 -2.06 13.54 2.45
N LYS A 54 -0.83 13.24 2.05
CA LYS A 54 -0.44 12.98 0.66
C LYS A 54 0.66 11.92 0.60
N GLY A 55 0.78 11.30 -0.56
CA GLY A 55 1.86 10.38 -0.89
C GLY A 55 2.37 10.60 -2.31
N TYR A 56 3.65 10.37 -2.52
CA TYR A 56 4.27 10.32 -3.84
C TYR A 56 4.43 8.87 -4.25
N PHE A 57 3.78 8.49 -5.36
CA PHE A 57 3.96 7.18 -5.98
C PHE A 57 4.89 7.34 -7.18
N CYS A 58 6.08 6.77 -7.05
CA CYS A 58 7.20 6.93 -7.97
C CYS A 58 7.43 5.62 -8.72
N VAL A 59 7.41 5.63 -10.05
CA VAL A 59 7.70 4.45 -10.85
C VAL A 59 8.86 4.75 -11.79
N ALA A 60 10.00 4.11 -11.55
CA ALA A 60 11.14 4.21 -12.44
C ALA A 60 10.82 3.57 -13.80
N HIS A 61 11.36 4.14 -14.89
CA HIS A 61 11.28 3.49 -16.20
C HIS A 61 12.16 2.20 -16.20
N PRO A 62 11.80 1.12 -16.90
CA PRO A 62 12.64 -0.08 -17.01
C PRO A 62 14.08 0.20 -17.46
N ASP A 63 14.25 1.12 -18.41
CA ASP A 63 15.56 1.67 -18.83
C ASP A 63 16.05 2.86 -17.94
N PHE A 64 15.76 2.88 -16.65
CA PHE A 64 16.13 4.00 -15.74
C PHE A 64 17.62 4.31 -15.77
N GLU A 65 18.50 3.30 -15.80
CA GLU A 65 19.95 3.53 -15.80
C GLU A 65 20.45 4.36 -16.99
N LYS A 66 19.70 4.32 -18.11
CA LYS A 66 20.00 5.10 -19.32
C LYS A 66 19.24 6.42 -19.34
N THR A 67 17.96 6.39 -18.96
CA THR A 67 17.03 7.50 -19.18
C THR A 67 16.87 8.42 -17.99
N ARG A 68 17.15 7.93 -16.77
CA ARG A 68 16.86 8.57 -15.49
C ARG A 68 15.40 9.01 -15.31
N LYS A 69 14.48 8.42 -16.10
CA LYS A 69 13.06 8.77 -16.10
C LYS A 69 12.31 8.08 -14.96
N VAL A 70 11.49 8.86 -14.27
CA VAL A 70 10.59 8.40 -13.21
C VAL A 70 9.24 9.08 -13.39
N ASP A 71 8.17 8.29 -13.39
CA ASP A 71 6.81 8.82 -13.27
C ASP A 71 6.53 9.09 -11.79
N ILE A 72 6.25 10.34 -11.43
CA ILE A 72 5.95 10.75 -10.05
C ILE A 72 4.50 11.25 -9.98
N ILE A 73 3.65 10.49 -9.28
CA ILE A 73 2.22 10.79 -9.16
C ILE A 73 1.91 11.17 -7.71
N LEU A 74 1.35 12.37 -7.53
CA LEU A 74 0.84 12.82 -6.24
C LEU A 74 -0.53 12.20 -5.97
N ILE A 75 -0.64 11.46 -4.86
CA ILE A 75 -1.90 10.90 -4.36
C ILE A 75 -2.32 11.68 -3.12
N LYS A 76 -3.56 12.15 -3.08
CA LYS A 76 -4.15 12.76 -1.88
C LYS A 76 -4.87 11.70 -1.06
N SER A 77 -4.84 11.86 0.25
CA SER A 77 -5.61 11.00 1.16
C SER A 77 -7.10 11.12 0.86
N ASP A 78 -7.76 9.96 0.78
CA ASP A 78 -9.20 9.81 0.63
C ASP A 78 -9.74 9.04 1.84
N ASN A 79 -10.31 9.79 2.79
CA ASN A 79 -10.78 9.22 4.05
C ASN A 79 -11.93 8.23 3.87
N GLU A 80 -12.79 8.43 2.86
CA GLU A 80 -13.91 7.54 2.59
C GLU A 80 -13.43 6.22 2.00
N TYR A 81 -12.46 6.29 1.07
CA TYR A 81 -11.80 5.10 0.54
C TYR A 81 -11.03 4.34 1.63
N ILE A 82 -10.27 5.04 2.48
CA ILE A 82 -9.58 4.45 3.62
C ILE A 82 -10.59 3.75 4.54
N ALA A 83 -11.71 4.39 4.89
CA ALA A 83 -12.73 3.79 5.75
C ALA A 83 -13.26 2.46 5.16
N ARG A 84 -13.51 2.41 3.85
CA ARG A 84 -13.93 1.18 3.16
C ARG A 84 -12.87 0.08 3.22
N LEU A 85 -11.59 0.42 3.06
CA LEU A 85 -10.48 -0.52 3.21
C LEU A 85 -10.41 -1.09 4.63
N LEU A 86 -10.50 -0.23 5.65
CA LEU A 86 -10.46 -0.63 7.06
C LEU A 86 -11.62 -1.55 7.44
N LEU A 87 -12.83 -1.28 6.94
CA LEU A 87 -14.00 -2.15 7.12
C LEU A 87 -13.78 -3.53 6.47
N SER A 88 -13.22 -3.54 5.26
CA SER A 88 -12.92 -4.78 4.53
C SER A 88 -11.88 -5.63 5.26
N VAL A 89 -10.78 -5.00 5.72
CA VAL A 89 -9.74 -5.67 6.50
C VAL A 89 -10.31 -6.20 7.82
N SER A 90 -11.10 -5.41 8.54
CA SER A 90 -11.70 -5.83 9.80
C SER A 90 -12.61 -7.04 9.62
N SER A 91 -13.46 -7.01 8.59
CA SER A 91 -14.35 -8.12 8.25
C SER A 91 -13.57 -9.39 7.92
N PHE A 92 -12.48 -9.26 7.13
CA PHE A 92 -11.62 -10.39 6.80
C PHE A 92 -10.99 -11.00 8.06
N TRP A 93 -10.45 -10.20 8.97
CA TRP A 93 -9.82 -10.68 10.20
C TRP A 93 -10.82 -11.38 11.12
N ILE A 94 -12.02 -10.81 11.29
CA ILE A 94 -13.08 -11.39 12.11
C ILE A 94 -13.49 -12.76 11.58
N ALA A 95 -13.70 -12.88 10.27
CA ALA A 95 -14.17 -14.12 9.66
C ALA A 95 -13.07 -15.19 9.57
N ASN A 96 -11.82 -14.80 9.29
CA ASN A 96 -10.79 -15.76 8.84
C ASN A 96 -9.60 -15.90 9.78
N ILE A 97 -9.24 -14.87 10.55
CA ILE A 97 -7.99 -14.87 11.32
C ILE A 97 -8.26 -15.10 12.81
N TYR A 98 -9.20 -14.36 13.40
CA TYR A 98 -9.52 -14.48 14.83
C TYR A 98 -9.97 -15.88 15.27
N PRO A 99 -10.79 -16.63 14.50
CA PRO A 99 -11.14 -17.99 14.87
C PRO A 99 -9.93 -18.93 14.93
N LEU A 100 -8.97 -18.74 14.02
CA LEU A 100 -7.74 -19.54 13.97
C LEU A 100 -6.85 -19.22 15.17
N LEU A 101 -6.65 -17.93 15.46
CA LEU A 101 -5.85 -17.48 16.61
C LEU A 101 -6.46 -17.95 17.93
N LYS A 102 -7.79 -17.80 18.11
CA LYS A 102 -8.47 -18.25 19.34
C LYS A 102 -8.25 -19.74 19.57
N ARG A 103 -8.34 -20.56 18.52
CA ARG A 103 -8.09 -22.00 18.61
C ARG A 103 -6.63 -22.30 18.95
N SER A 104 -5.66 -21.67 18.29
CA SER A 104 -4.24 -21.94 18.52
C SER A 104 -3.79 -21.54 19.92
N THR A 105 -4.28 -20.42 20.46
CA THR A 105 -3.92 -19.95 21.81
C THR A 105 -4.70 -20.61 22.94
N SER A 106 -5.88 -21.20 22.65
CA SER A 106 -6.65 -21.95 23.67
C SER A 106 -6.05 -23.34 23.91
N LEU A 107 -5.46 -23.96 22.90
CA LEU A 107 -4.76 -25.25 23.02
C LEU A 107 -3.45 -25.16 23.80
N THR A 108 -2.82 -23.98 23.86
CA THR A 108 -1.57 -23.76 24.60
C THR A 108 -1.75 -23.71 26.11
N LYS A 109 -2.99 -23.64 26.63
CA LYS A 109 -3.30 -23.59 28.07
C LYS A 109 -3.58 -24.97 28.69
N MET A 110 -3.39 -26.07 27.96
CA MET A 110 -3.61 -27.44 28.45
C MET A 110 -2.35 -28.18 28.93
N TYR A 111 -1.24 -27.47 29.15
CA TYR A 111 -0.02 -28.00 29.76
C TYR A 111 0.41 -27.15 30.95
#